data_AF-A0A3E0P855-F1
#
_entry.id   AF-A0A3E0P855-F1
#
_cell.length_a   1.000
_cell.length_b   1.000
_cell.length_c   1.000
_cell.angle_alpha   90.00
_cell.angle_beta   90.00
_cell.angle_gamma   90.00
#
_symmetry.space_group_name_H-M   'P 1'
#
loop_
_entity.id
_entity.type
_entity.pdbx_description
1 polymer ?
#
loop_
_entity_poly.entity_id
_entity_poly.type
_entity_poly.pdbx_seq_one_letter_code
_entity_poly.pdbx_strand_id
1 'polypeptide(L)'
;MRFGVFLQPVHHPTENPTVALERDIDLVVSLDKLGYDEVWVGEHHSTGWENIGSPEVFIAAVAQRTSKIRLGTGVIQLGLHNPL
;
A
#
# COMPACT_ATOMS: atom_id res chain seq x y z
N MET A 1 8.95 21.19 -5.19
CA MET A 1 8.73 20.41 -3.95
C MET A 1 8.02 19.13 -4.34
N ARG A 2 8.40 17.98 -3.76
CA ARG A 2 7.74 16.69 -4.01
C ARG A 2 6.94 16.28 -2.78
N PHE A 3 5.81 15.63 -2.99
CA PHE A 3 4.90 15.18 -1.93
C PHE A 3 4.68 13.68 -2.02
N GLY A 4 5.04 12.98 -0.95
CA GLY A 4 4.80 11.55 -0.77
C GLY A 4 3.75 11.29 0.30
N VAL A 5 3.06 10.16 0.18
CA VAL A 5 2.14 9.64 1.20
C VAL A 5 2.66 8.31 1.72
N PHE A 6 2.65 8.16 3.04
CA PHE A 6 2.82 6.86 3.67
C PHE A 6 1.44 6.23 3.87
N LEU A 7 1.22 5.08 3.25
CA LEU A 7 -0.02 4.32 3.33
C LEU A 7 0.07 3.37 4.53
N GLN A 8 -0.57 3.77 5.62
CA GLN A 8 -0.90 2.89 6.73
C GLN A 8 -2.32 2.39 6.49
N PRO A 9 -2.52 1.15 6.01
CA PRO A 9 -3.85 0.62 5.67
C PRO A 9 -4.60 0.25 6.95
N VAL A 10 -4.91 1.25 7.79
CA VAL A 10 -5.51 1.04 9.11
C VAL A 10 -7.02 0.90 8.96
N HIS A 11 -7.49 -0.34 9.11
CA HIS A 11 -8.90 -0.73 9.04
C HIS A 11 -9.32 -1.41 10.33
N HIS A 12 -10.61 -1.37 10.65
CA HIS A 12 -11.10 -2.09 11.82
C HIS A 12 -10.97 -3.61 11.60
N PRO A 13 -10.48 -4.42 12.56
CA PRO A 13 -10.23 -5.85 12.33
C PRO A 13 -11.46 -6.69 11.98
N THR A 14 -12.67 -6.17 12.20
CA THR A 14 -13.93 -6.84 11.83
C THR A 14 -14.46 -6.40 10.45
N GLU A 15 -13.78 -5.47 9.79
CA GLU A 15 -14.13 -5.07 8.43
C GLU A 15 -13.79 -6.18 7.42
N ASN A 16 -14.54 -6.25 6.33
CA ASN A 16 -14.22 -7.16 5.24
C ASN A 16 -12.86 -6.78 4.61
N PRO A 17 -11.84 -7.65 4.65
CA PRO A 17 -10.50 -7.31 4.19
C PRO A 17 -10.44 -7.02 2.68
N THR A 18 -11.31 -7.63 1.88
CA THR A 18 -11.40 -7.33 0.44
C THR A 18 -11.86 -5.89 0.21
N VAL A 19 -12.84 -5.41 0.98
CA VAL A 19 -13.33 -4.04 0.86
C VAL A 19 -12.26 -3.04 1.31
N ALA A 20 -11.57 -3.34 2.40
CA ALA A 20 -10.45 -2.53 2.90
C ALA A 20 -9.34 -2.40 1.84
N LEU A 21 -8.89 -3.51 1.25
CA LEU A 21 -7.85 -3.51 0.21
C LEU A 21 -8.26 -2.73 -1.04
N GLU A 22 -9.50 -2.87 -1.52
CA GLU A 22 -9.97 -2.09 -2.68
C GLU A 22 -10.02 -0.59 -2.36
N ARG A 23 -10.40 -0.19 -1.14
CA ARG A 23 -10.35 1.23 -0.73
C ARG A 23 -8.93 1.78 -0.73
N ASP A 24 -7.95 1.00 -0.27
CA ASP A 24 -6.55 1.42 -0.31
C ASP A 24 -6.05 1.58 -1.75
N ILE A 25 -6.45 0.69 -2.66
CA ILE A 25 -6.15 0.83 -4.10
C ILE A 25 -6.78 2.13 -4.65
N ASP A 26 -8.07 2.37 -4.37
CA ASP A 26 -8.79 3.55 -4.84
C ASP A 26 -8.20 4.85 -4.27
N LEU A 27 -7.70 4.82 -3.04
CA LEU A 27 -6.96 5.94 -2.44
C LEU A 27 -5.70 6.24 -3.25
N VAL A 28 -4.88 5.23 -3.58
CA VAL A 28 -3.64 5.45 -4.36
C VAL A 28 -3.96 5.93 -5.78
N VAL A 29 -5.01 5.41 -6.41
CA VAL A 29 -5.50 5.91 -7.71
C VAL A 29 -5.91 7.38 -7.63
N SER A 30 -6.52 7.78 -6.51
CA SER A 30 -6.90 9.18 -6.27
C SER A 30 -5.66 10.06 -6.08
N LEU A 31 -4.65 9.59 -5.35
CA LEU A 31 -3.38 10.28 -5.18
C LEU A 31 -2.63 10.49 -6.51
N ASP A 32 -2.62 9.49 -7.39
CA ASP A 32 -2.06 9.59 -8.75
C ASP A 32 -2.77 10.70 -9.56
N LYS A 33 -4.10 10.74 -9.51
CA LYS A 33 -4.92 11.76 -10.20
C LYS A 33 -4.71 13.16 -9.63
N LEU A 34 -4.48 13.27 -8.32
CA LEU A 34 -4.22 14.54 -7.64
C LEU A 34 -2.78 15.05 -7.82
N GLY A 35 -1.90 14.25 -8.42
CA GLY A 35 -0.53 14.65 -8.75
C GLY A 35 0.45 14.51 -7.60
N TYR A 36 0.20 13.59 -6.65
CA TYR A 36 1.22 13.19 -5.68
C TYR A 36 2.37 12.45 -6.39
N ASP A 37 3.59 12.62 -5.86
CA ASP A 37 4.80 12.07 -6.48
C ASP A 37 5.02 10.61 -6.10
N GLU A 38 4.70 10.24 -4.85
CA GLU A 38 5.07 8.96 -4.25
C GLU A 38 4.01 8.41 -3.29
N VAL A 39 3.86 7.09 -3.28
CA VAL A 39 3.19 6.32 -2.21
C VAL A 39 4.13 5.25 -1.68
N TRP A 40 4.22 5.17 -0.36
CA TRP A 40 5.02 4.20 0.37
C TRP A 40 4.10 3.26 1.17
N VAL A 41 4.15 1.95 0.92
CA VAL A 41 3.26 0.94 1.53
C VAL A 41 3.99 0.17 2.62
N GLY A 42 3.43 0.12 3.83
CA GLY A 42 3.97 -0.65 4.95
C GLY A 42 3.64 -2.16 4.86
N GLU A 43 4.51 -3.00 5.44
CA GLU A 43 4.31 -4.44 5.58
C GLU A 43 3.89 -4.79 7.02
N HIS A 44 2.72 -5.40 7.17
CA HIS A 44 2.15 -5.76 8.47
C HIS A 44 1.50 -7.15 8.42
N HIS A 45 1.85 -7.98 9.41
CA HIS A 45 1.37 -9.37 9.52
C HIS A 45 0.51 -9.61 10.76
N SER A 46 0.45 -8.65 11.68
CA SER A 46 -0.14 -8.82 13.01
C SER A 46 -1.24 -7.80 13.28
N THR A 47 -2.04 -8.05 14.32
CA THR A 47 -3.11 -7.17 14.85
C THR A 47 -4.36 -6.98 13.99
N GLY A 48 -4.30 -7.26 12.68
CA GLY A 48 -5.44 -7.17 11.77
C GLY A 48 -5.90 -5.74 11.44
N TRP A 49 -5.30 -4.73 12.06
CA TRP A 49 -5.55 -3.33 11.74
C TRP A 49 -4.91 -2.93 10.43
N GLU A 50 -3.66 -3.35 10.22
CA GLU A 50 -2.94 -3.16 8.96
C GLU A 50 -2.86 -4.51 8.25
N ASN A 51 -3.55 -4.62 7.12
CA ASN A 51 -3.86 -5.91 6.49
C ASN A 51 -3.05 -6.19 5.22
N ILE A 52 -2.02 -5.40 4.94
CA ILE A 52 -1.09 -5.61 3.82
C ILE A 52 0.15 -6.36 4.30
N GLY A 53 0.17 -7.67 4.12
CA GLY A 53 1.32 -8.54 4.45
C GLY A 53 2.37 -8.68 3.35
N SER A 54 2.02 -8.31 2.11
CA SER A 54 2.91 -8.36 0.93
C SER A 54 2.76 -7.06 0.14
N PRO A 55 3.47 -5.98 0.51
CA PRO A 55 3.32 -4.69 -0.16
C PRO A 55 3.69 -4.75 -1.64
N GLU A 56 4.59 -5.65 -2.06
CA GLU A 56 4.94 -5.88 -3.46
C GLU A 56 3.77 -6.40 -4.31
N VAL A 57 2.95 -7.30 -3.75
CA VAL A 57 1.75 -7.83 -4.42
C VAL A 57 0.67 -6.74 -4.50
N PHE A 58 0.49 -5.99 -3.41
CA PHE A 58 -0.42 -4.85 -3.40
C PHE A 58 0.00 -3.78 -4.42
N ILE A 59 1.29 -3.43 -4.46
CA ILE A 59 1.87 -2.49 -5.44
C ILE A 59 1.67 -2.99 -6.87
N ALA A 60 1.81 -4.29 -7.13
CA ALA A 60 1.54 -4.84 -8.46
C ALA A 60 0.09 -4.62 -8.91
N ALA A 61 -0.88 -4.74 -7.99
CA ALA A 61 -2.29 -4.45 -8.28
C ALA A 61 -2.54 -2.94 -8.51
N VAL A 62 -1.96 -2.08 -7.67
CA VAL A 62 -2.04 -0.62 -7.81
C VAL A 62 -1.42 -0.15 -9.13
N ALA A 63 -0.27 -0.71 -9.52
CA ALA A 63 0.45 -0.33 -10.73
C ALA A 63 -0.37 -0.51 -12.02
N GLN A 64 -1.35 -1.42 -12.03
CA GLN A 64 -2.27 -1.58 -13.16
C GLN A 64 -3.27 -0.42 -13.30
N ARG A 65 -3.47 0.38 -12.24
CA ARG A 65 -4.50 1.43 -12.17
C ARG A 65 -3.93 2.85 -12.03
N THR A 66 -2.61 2.99 -11.92
CA THR A 66 -1.91 4.27 -11.81
C THR A 66 -0.90 4.46 -12.93
N SER A 67 -0.58 5.70 -13.28
CA SER A 67 0.27 6.01 -14.44
C SER A 67 1.48 6.91 -14.16
N LYS A 68 1.48 7.69 -13.08
CA LYS A 68 2.52 8.71 -12.81
C LYS A 68 3.17 8.54 -11.44
N ILE A 69 2.36 8.25 -10.42
CA ILE A 69 2.82 8.13 -9.04
C ILE A 69 3.83 7.00 -8.90
N ARG A 70 4.90 7.27 -8.16
CA ARG A 70 5.91 6.26 -7.84
C ARG A 70 5.44 5.42 -6.67
N LEU A 71 5.59 4.11 -6.80
CA LEU A 71 5.17 3.15 -5.78
C LEU A 71 6.43 2.59 -5.10
N GLY A 72 6.42 2.55 -3.77
CA GLY A 72 7.54 2.06 -2.97
C GLY A 72 7.08 1.36 -1.70
N THR A 73 7.99 0.60 -1.09
CA THR A 73 7.76 -0.10 0.19
C THR A 73 8.36 0.71 1.33
N GLY A 74 7.60 0.93 2.41
CA GLY A 74 8.04 1.65 3.60
C GLY A 74 7.69 0.89 4.89
N VAL A 75 8.09 -0.37 5.07
CA VAL A 75 9.25 -1.05 4.47
C VAL A 75 8.92 -2.51 4.14
N ILE A 76 9.83 -3.19 3.42
CA ILE A 76 9.93 -4.65 3.48
C ILE A 76 10.65 -5.06 4.75
N GLN A 77 10.10 -5.98 5.52
CA GLN A 77 10.72 -6.56 6.71
C GLN A 77 11.71 -7.65 6.31
N LEU A 78 12.91 -7.27 5.86
CA LEU A 78 13.93 -8.20 5.30
C LEU A 78 14.17 -9.49 6.10
N GLY A 79 14.08 -9.46 7.43
CA GLY A 79 14.26 -10.64 8.28
C GLY A 79 13.15 -11.70 8.18
N LEU A 80 12.02 -11.38 7.54
CA LEU A 80 10.88 -12.27 7.33
C LEU A 80 10.89 -12.98 5.97
N HIS A 81 11.82 -12.63 5.07
CA HIS A 81 11.84 -13.11 3.70
C HIS A 81 13.11 -13.90 3.39
N ASN A 82 13.02 -14.86 2.47
CA ASN A 82 14.21 -15.44 1.85
C ASN A 82 14.83 -14.37 0.92
N PRO A 83 16.13 -14.07 1.02
CA PRO A 83 16.77 -13.11 0.12
C PRO A 83 16.84 -13.56 -1.35
N LEU A 84 16.45 -14.80 -1.69
CA LEU A 84 16.43 -15.37 -3.04
C LEU A 84 15.08 -16.01 -3.41
#